data_AF-A0A1Q3Q8C7-F1
#
_entry.id   AF-A0A1Q3Q8C7-F1
#
_cell.length_a   1.000
_cell.length_b   1.000
_cell.length_c   1.000
_cell.angle_alpha   90.00
_cell.angle_beta   90.00
_cell.angle_gamma   90.00
#
_symmetry.space_group_name_H-M   'P 1'
#
loop_
_entity.id
_entity.type
_entity.pdbx_description
1 polymer ?
#
loop_
_entity_poly.entity_id
_entity_poly.type
_entity_poly.pdbx_seq_one_letter_code
_entity_poly.pdbx_strand_id
1 'polypeptide(L)'
;MQHDSNVEVARLQSDITALLGMVQENIVFNFKQRNDTVKLDMVTVNPKHEQSFLFHSTTGIDKADALRKMLEYIQTNYHHENSMTVQWMKVGENKLQTSYFRALNMYEALDKFYYERDLNQYKIFSISLNPVS
;
A
#
# COMPACT_ATOMS: atom_id res chain seq x y z
N MET A 1 -6.73 6.75 28.94
CA MET A 1 -7.24 5.65 28.08
C MET A 1 -7.42 6.07 26.62
N GLN A 2 -8.40 6.91 26.23
CA GLN A 2 -8.52 7.35 24.82
C GLN A 2 -7.33 8.21 24.33
N HIS A 3 -6.77 9.04 25.23
CA HIS A 3 -5.62 9.89 24.89
C HIS A 3 -4.35 9.07 24.60
N ASP A 4 -4.07 8.06 25.42
CA ASP A 4 -2.91 7.18 25.27
C ASP A 4 -2.97 6.37 23.96
N SER A 5 -4.16 5.90 23.58
CA SER A 5 -4.38 5.17 22.32
C SER A 5 -4.10 6.04 21.09
N ASN A 6 -4.50 7.31 21.10
CA ASN A 6 -4.24 8.23 20.00
C ASN A 6 -2.75 8.59 19.89
N VAL A 7 -2.05 8.72 21.03
CA VAL A 7 -0.60 8.96 21.06
C VAL A 7 0.15 7.76 20.48
N GLU A 8 -0.24 6.54 20.83
CA GLU A 8 0.39 5.33 20.29
C GLU A 8 0.18 5.18 18.79
N VAL A 9 -1.05 5.40 18.30
CA VAL A 9 -1.36 5.36 16.86
C VAL A 9 -0.49 6.35 16.08
N ALA A 10 -0.38 7.60 16.56
CA ALA A 10 0.45 8.61 15.92
C ALA A 10 1.94 8.21 15.90
N ARG A 11 2.45 7.65 17.00
CA ARG A 11 3.83 7.15 17.08
C ARG A 11 4.07 6.03 16.07
N LEU A 12 3.18 5.04 15.99
CA LEU A 12 3.31 3.93 15.05
C LEU A 12 3.25 4.38 13.58
N GLN A 13 2.38 5.34 13.25
CA GLN A 13 2.33 5.92 11.89
C GLN A 13 3.64 6.64 11.54
N SER A 14 4.23 7.36 12.50
CA SER A 14 5.53 8.00 12.34
C SER A 14 6.64 6.97 12.13
N ASP A 15 6.67 5.90 12.94
CA ASP A 15 7.67 4.83 12.83
C ASP A 15 7.60 4.13 11.45
N ILE A 16 6.39 3.81 10.98
CA ILE A 16 6.16 3.22 9.66
C ILE A 16 6.66 4.15 8.55
N THR A 17 6.31 5.43 8.64
CA THR A 17 6.71 6.44 7.63
C THR A 17 8.22 6.58 7.57
N ALA A 18 8.87 6.67 8.73
CA ALA A 18 10.33 6.77 8.83
C ALA A 18 11.02 5.51 8.28
N LEU A 19 10.49 4.32 8.59
CA LEU A 19 11.05 3.05 8.10
C LEU A 19 10.97 2.93 6.58
N LEU A 20 9.92 3.44 5.96
CA LEU A 20 9.77 3.45 4.50
C LEU A 20 10.58 4.55 3.80
N GLY A 21 11.15 5.49 4.55
CA GLY A 21 11.83 6.66 3.99
C GLY A 21 10.91 7.54 3.13
N MET A 22 9.61 7.50 3.42
CA MET A 22 8.59 8.26 2.68
C MET A 22 8.18 9.50 3.47
N VAL A 23 7.60 10.46 2.75
CA VAL A 23 6.98 11.65 3.32
C VAL A 23 5.58 11.29 3.79
N GLN A 24 5.20 11.65 5.02
CA GLN A 24 3.97 11.18 5.68
C GLN A 24 2.71 11.52 4.86
N GLU A 25 2.70 12.69 4.21
CA GLU A 25 1.61 13.18 3.37
C GLU A 25 1.35 12.28 2.14
N ASN A 26 2.33 11.45 1.77
CA ASN A 26 2.20 10.48 0.68
C ASN A 26 1.70 9.10 1.16
N ILE A 27 1.35 8.95 2.44
CA ILE A 27 0.83 7.71 3.01
C ILE A 27 -0.54 7.98 3.63
N VAL A 28 -1.53 7.20 3.20
CA VAL A 28 -2.88 7.23 3.75
C VAL A 28 -3.11 5.94 4.55
N PHE A 29 -3.50 6.09 5.82
CA PHE A 29 -3.85 5.00 6.72
C PHE A 29 -5.37 4.87 6.81
N ASN A 30 -5.97 4.00 5.99
CA ASN A 30 -7.42 3.81 5.95
C ASN A 30 -7.85 2.70 6.91
N PHE A 31 -8.39 3.08 8.07
CA PHE A 31 -8.95 2.15 9.04
C PHE A 31 -10.43 1.87 8.75
N LYS A 32 -10.80 0.59 8.62
CA LYS A 32 -12.16 0.12 8.38
C LYS A 32 -12.56 -0.83 9.50
N GLN A 33 -13.56 -0.47 10.30
CA GLN A 33 -14.13 -1.36 11.32
C GLN A 33 -14.88 -2.51 10.64
N ARG A 34 -14.60 -3.75 11.04
CA ARG A 34 -15.30 -4.96 10.58
C ARG A 34 -15.55 -5.87 11.77
N ASN A 35 -16.80 -5.90 12.24
CA ASN A 35 -17.20 -6.62 13.46
C ASN A 35 -16.27 -6.22 14.62
N ASP A 36 -15.59 -7.20 15.21
CA ASP A 36 -14.66 -7.04 16.34
C ASP A 36 -13.21 -6.79 15.91
N THR A 37 -12.98 -6.45 14.64
CA THR A 37 -11.63 -6.20 14.11
C THR A 37 -11.56 -4.87 13.35
N VAL A 38 -10.34 -4.36 13.23
CA VAL A 38 -10.00 -3.18 12.44
C VAL A 38 -9.09 -3.62 11.29
N LYS A 39 -9.54 -3.42 10.06
CA LYS A 39 -8.69 -3.53 8.88
C LYS A 39 -7.98 -2.20 8.64
N LEU A 40 -6.66 -2.22 8.50
CA LEU A 40 -5.87 -1.11 7.99
C LEU A 40 -5.51 -1.40 6.53
N ASP A 41 -5.98 -0.55 5.63
CA ASP A 41 -5.45 -0.47 4.27
C ASP A 41 -4.46 0.69 4.23
N MET A 42 -3.17 0.42 4.01
CA MET A 42 -2.18 1.46 3.81
C MET A 42 -2.02 1.74 2.32
N VAL A 43 -2.20 2.99 1.92
CA VAL A 43 -2.17 3.41 0.52
C VAL A 43 -1.05 4.42 0.34
N THR A 44 -0.19 4.21 -0.66
CA THR A 44 0.86 5.17 -1.03
C THR A 44 0.39 6.02 -2.21
N VAL A 45 0.70 7.31 -2.15
CA VAL A 45 0.34 8.28 -3.17
C VAL A 45 1.62 8.73 -3.87
N ASN A 46 1.63 8.68 -5.20
CA ASN A 46 2.65 9.33 -5.99
C ASN A 46 2.23 10.79 -6.28
N PRO A 47 2.82 11.80 -5.63
CA PRO A 47 2.38 13.19 -5.74
C PRO A 47 2.60 13.78 -7.14
N LYS A 48 3.47 13.18 -7.98
CA LYS A 48 3.72 13.67 -9.35
C LYS A 48 2.65 13.27 -10.35
N HIS A 49 1.90 12.20 -10.06
CA HIS A 49 0.95 11.61 -11.00
C HIS A 49 -0.45 11.46 -10.41
N GLU A 50 -0.64 11.89 -9.16
CA GLU A 50 -1.90 11.79 -8.42
C GLU A 50 -2.47 10.36 -8.45
N GLN A 51 -1.58 9.36 -8.48
CA GLN A 51 -1.94 7.96 -8.48
C GLN A 51 -1.69 7.38 -7.10
N SER A 52 -2.69 6.71 -6.56
CA SER A 52 -2.63 6.05 -5.26
C SER A 52 -2.76 4.53 -5.43
N PHE A 53 -1.91 3.77 -4.75
CA PHE A 53 -1.91 2.31 -4.84
C PHE A 53 -1.93 1.71 -3.44
N LEU A 54 -2.58 0.55 -3.30
CA LEU A 54 -2.48 -0.17 -2.03
C LEU A 54 -1.04 -0.62 -1.84
N PHE A 55 -0.48 -0.28 -0.69
CA PHE A 55 0.80 -0.80 -0.25
C PHE A 55 0.60 -2.21 0.32
N HIS A 56 -0.23 -2.31 1.37
CA HIS A 56 -0.58 -3.57 2.01
C HIS A 56 -1.82 -3.39 2.91
N SER A 57 -2.46 -4.50 3.26
CA SER A 57 -3.59 -4.54 4.19
C SER A 57 -3.25 -5.39 5.41
N THR A 58 -3.49 -4.89 6.62
CA THR A 58 -3.42 -5.69 7.86
C THR A 58 -4.75 -5.68 8.59
N THR A 59 -5.00 -6.69 9.42
CA THR A 59 -6.20 -6.75 10.28
C THR A 59 -5.77 -6.98 11.73
N GLY A 60 -6.22 -6.09 12.61
CA GLY A 60 -5.97 -6.13 14.04
C GLY A 60 -7.25 -6.13 14.86
N ILE A 61 -7.13 -6.37 16.15
CA ILE A 61 -8.26 -6.22 17.10
C ILE A 61 -8.64 -4.75 17.29
N ASP A 62 -7.68 -3.84 17.13
CA ASP A 62 -7.86 -2.39 17.15
C ASP A 62 -6.89 -1.71 16.15
N LYS A 63 -6.91 -0.37 16.10
CA LYS A 63 -6.05 0.41 15.21
C LYS A 63 -4.55 0.22 15.52
N ALA A 64 -4.19 0.15 16.79
CA ALA A 64 -2.79 0.02 17.21
C ALA A 64 -2.26 -1.37 16.84
N ASP A 65 -3.04 -2.43 17.07
CA ASP A 65 -2.71 -3.79 16.65
C ASP A 65 -2.56 -3.91 15.13
N ALA A 66 -3.47 -3.31 14.36
CA ALA A 66 -3.37 -3.31 12.90
C ALA A 66 -2.08 -2.59 12.41
N LEU A 67 -1.70 -1.48 13.06
CA LEU A 67 -0.46 -0.76 12.78
C LEU A 67 0.79 -1.55 13.19
N ARG A 68 0.79 -2.20 14.37
CA ARG A 68 1.92 -3.05 14.80
C ARG A 68 2.17 -4.18 13.80
N LYS A 69 1.11 -4.82 13.30
CA LYS A 69 1.19 -5.83 12.24
C LYS A 69 1.71 -5.26 10.92
N MET A 70 1.36 -4.00 10.59
CA MET A 70 1.90 -3.33 9.41
C MET A 70 3.40 -3.07 9.56
N LEU A 71 3.83 -2.63 10.74
CA LEU A 71 5.25 -2.41 11.04
C LEU A 71 6.03 -3.72 10.95
N GLU A 72 5.51 -4.80 11.54
CA GLU A 72 6.07 -6.14 11.44
C GLU A 72 6.21 -6.57 9.97
N TYR A 73 5.13 -6.48 9.18
CA TYR A 73 5.16 -6.78 7.75
C TYR A 73 6.27 -6.03 7.00
N ILE A 74 6.46 -4.74 7.26
CA ILE A 74 7.51 -3.94 6.61
C ILE A 74 8.90 -4.44 7.02
N GLN A 75 9.10 -4.78 8.29
CA GLN A 75 10.39 -5.23 8.81
C GLN A 75 10.75 -6.65 8.33
N THR A 76 9.77 -7.55 8.19
CA THR A 76 10.04 -8.98 7.97
C THR A 76 9.71 -9.47 6.57
N ASN A 77 8.70 -8.92 5.89
CA ASN A 77 8.17 -9.50 4.64
C ASN A 77 8.40 -8.61 3.44
N TYR A 78 8.21 -7.30 3.58
CA TYR A 78 8.28 -6.34 2.47
C TYR A 78 9.60 -6.41 1.68
N HIS A 79 10.72 -6.64 2.36
CA HIS A 79 12.03 -6.76 1.72
C HIS A 79 12.25 -8.09 0.98
N HIS A 80 11.50 -9.14 1.32
CA HIS A 80 11.55 -10.45 0.67
C HIS A 80 10.59 -10.55 -0.51
N GLU A 81 9.68 -9.59 -0.68
CA GLU A 81 8.77 -9.55 -1.82
C GLU A 81 9.49 -9.19 -3.12
N ASN A 82 8.97 -9.77 -4.20
CA ASN A 82 9.45 -9.50 -5.54
C ASN A 82 9.19 -8.03 -5.91
N SER A 83 10.16 -7.42 -6.58
CA SER A 83 9.97 -6.12 -7.22
C SER A 83 9.35 -6.35 -8.59
N MET A 84 8.21 -5.74 -8.87
CA MET A 84 7.49 -5.89 -10.13
C MET A 84 7.24 -4.51 -10.77
N THR A 85 7.30 -4.48 -12.10
CA THR A 85 6.97 -3.31 -12.92
C THR A 85 5.67 -3.59 -13.65
N VAL A 86 4.69 -2.68 -13.52
CA VAL A 86 3.40 -2.73 -14.23
C VAL A 86 3.34 -1.55 -15.19
N GLN A 87 3.16 -1.83 -16.47
CA GLN A 87 2.91 -0.81 -17.48
C GLN A 87 1.43 -0.79 -17.85
N TRP A 88 0.82 0.40 -17.78
CA TRP A 88 -0.62 0.55 -17.88
C TRP A 88 -1.01 1.89 -18.51
N MET A 89 -2.27 2.00 -18.91
CA MET A 89 -2.85 3.23 -19.47
C MET A 89 -4.29 3.36 -18.98
N LYS A 90 -4.73 4.59 -18.68
CA LYS A 90 -6.14 4.86 -18.42
C LYS A 90 -6.92 4.90 -19.73
N VAL A 91 -8.08 4.27 -19.79
CA VAL A 91 -8.92 4.26 -20.99
C VAL A 91 -9.31 5.70 -21.36
N GLY A 92 -9.10 6.06 -22.62
CA GLY A 92 -9.33 7.41 -23.13
C GLY A 92 -8.10 8.33 -23.07
N GLU A 93 -7.03 7.93 -22.38
CA GLU A 93 -5.75 8.61 -22.42
C GLU A 93 -4.80 7.95 -23.44
N ASN A 94 -3.83 8.71 -23.95
CA ASN A 94 -2.79 8.21 -24.87
C ASN A 94 -1.40 8.18 -24.20
N LYS A 95 -1.35 8.02 -22.88
CA LYS A 95 -0.11 8.03 -22.09
C LYS A 95 0.11 6.68 -21.43
N LEU A 96 1.22 6.03 -21.78
CA LEU A 96 1.70 4.85 -21.07
C LEU A 96 2.30 5.29 -19.73
N GLN A 97 1.87 4.63 -18.67
CA GLN A 97 2.34 4.84 -17.30
C GLN A 97 3.10 3.61 -16.83
N THR A 98 4.09 3.83 -15.98
CA THR A 98 4.87 2.77 -15.34
C THR A 98 4.75 2.91 -13.84
N SER A 99 4.43 1.82 -13.15
CA SER A 99 4.33 1.79 -11.69
C SER A 99 5.04 0.56 -11.14
N TYR A 100 5.62 0.71 -9.95
CA TYR A 100 6.44 -0.31 -9.30
C TYR A 100 5.74 -0.82 -8.06
N PHE A 101 5.78 -2.13 -7.86
CA PHE A 101 5.13 -2.82 -6.75
C PHE A 101 6.11 -3.78 -6.10
N ARG A 102 6.04 -3.87 -4.77
CA ARG A 102 6.47 -5.07 -4.06
C ARG A 102 5.26 -5.99 -3.95
N ALA A 103 5.41 -7.25 -4.34
CA ALA A 103 4.35 -8.25 -4.30
C ALA A 103 4.96 -9.66 -4.33
N LEU A 104 4.22 -10.67 -3.86
CA LEU A 104 4.63 -12.08 -3.96
C LEU A 104 4.56 -12.57 -5.41
N ASN A 105 3.55 -12.14 -6.16
CA ASN A 105 3.34 -12.54 -7.55
C ASN A 105 2.50 -11.51 -8.33
N MET A 106 2.25 -11.78 -9.61
CA MET A 106 1.54 -10.85 -10.51
C MET A 106 0.09 -10.57 -10.08
N TYR A 107 -0.60 -11.53 -9.45
CA TYR A 107 -1.98 -11.34 -9.00
C TYR A 107 -2.03 -10.33 -7.86
N GLU A 108 -1.13 -10.45 -6.88
CA GLU A 108 -1.06 -9.48 -5.79
C GLU A 108 -0.65 -8.08 -6.28
N ALA A 109 0.26 -7.99 -7.26
CA ALA A 109 0.58 -6.71 -7.88
C ALA A 109 -0.66 -6.06 -8.53
N LEU A 110 -1.51 -6.86 -9.17
CA LEU A 110 -2.78 -6.39 -9.74
C LEU A 110 -3.81 -6.02 -8.68
N ASP A 111 -3.93 -6.80 -7.60
CA ASP A 111 -4.81 -6.46 -6.48
C ASP A 111 -4.42 -5.12 -5.86
N LYS A 112 -3.11 -4.88 -5.70
CA LYS A 112 -2.58 -3.59 -5.23
C LYS A 112 -2.86 -2.46 -6.22
N PHE A 113 -2.71 -2.73 -7.51
CA PHE A 113 -2.97 -1.79 -8.59
C PHE A 113 -4.44 -1.35 -8.65
N TYR A 114 -5.38 -2.31 -8.55
CA TYR A 114 -6.81 -2.09 -8.71
C TYR A 114 -7.55 -1.73 -7.41
N TYR A 115 -6.83 -1.54 -6.30
CA TYR A 115 -7.44 -1.16 -5.04
C TYR A 115 -8.31 0.11 -5.19
N GLU A 116 -9.61 -0.03 -4.92
CA GLU A 116 -10.64 1.01 -5.06
C GLU A 116 -10.75 1.61 -6.48
N ARG A 117 -10.31 0.85 -7.50
CA ARG A 117 -10.41 1.22 -8.92
C ARG A 117 -11.32 0.25 -9.68
N ASP A 118 -11.97 0.76 -10.72
CA ASP A 118 -12.70 -0.07 -11.68
C ASP A 118 -11.73 -0.67 -12.71
N LEU A 119 -11.78 -2.00 -12.88
CA LEU A 119 -10.94 -2.73 -13.82
C LEU A 119 -11.11 -2.24 -15.25
N ASN A 120 -12.31 -1.81 -15.63
CA ASN A 120 -12.63 -1.37 -16.99
C ASN A 120 -12.02 -0.01 -17.36
N GLN A 121 -11.49 0.73 -16.37
CA GLN A 121 -10.90 2.04 -16.59
C GLN A 121 -9.42 1.98 -16.99
N TYR A 122 -8.78 0.81 -16.91
CA TYR A 122 -7.33 0.68 -17.11
C TYR A 122 -6.99 -0.50 -18.02
N LYS A 123 -6.05 -0.27 -18.93
CA LYS A 123 -5.44 -1.32 -19.77
C LYS A 123 -4.06 -1.63 -19.22
N ILE A 124 -3.82 -2.90 -18.87
CA ILE A 124 -2.49 -3.40 -18.50
C ILE A 124 -1.80 -3.90 -19.78
N PHE A 125 -0.60 -3.41 -20.05
CA PHE A 125 0.22 -3.81 -21.20
C PHE A 125 1.20 -4.92 -20.82
N SER A 126 1.84 -4.77 -19.66
CA SER A 126 2.84 -5.73 -19.20
C SER A 126 2.94 -5.73 -17.68
N ILE A 127 3.32 -6.88 -17.15
CA ILE A 127 3.75 -7.07 -15.78
C ILE A 127 5.07 -7.83 -15.86
N SER A 128 6.13 -7.29 -15.26
CA SER A 128 7.45 -7.90 -15.32
C SER A 128 8.09 -7.96 -13.94
N LEU A 129 8.74 -9.09 -13.64
CA LEU A 129 9.59 -9.24 -12.48
C LEU A 129 10.89 -8.47 -12.71
N ASN A 130 11.27 -7.60 -11.78
CA ASN A 130 12.53 -6.89 -11.82
C ASN A 130 13.64 -7.83 -11.30
N PRO A 131 14.77 -7.96 -12.00
CA PRO A 131 15.86 -8.82 -11.56
C PRO A 131 16.41 -8.32 -10.21
N VAL A 132 16.67 -9.26 -9.31
CA VAL A 132 17.41 -8.99 -8.07
C VAL A 132 18.87 -8.83 -8.47
N SER A 133 19.47 -7.67 -8.17
CA SER A 133 20.92 -7.45 -8.34
C SER A 133 21.69 -7.99 -7.14
#